data_AF-A0A843REU7-F1
#
_entry.id   AF-A0A843REU7-F1
#
_cell.length_a   1.000
_cell.length_b   1.000
_cell.length_c   1.000
_cell.angle_alpha   90.00
_cell.angle_beta   90.00
_cell.angle_gamma   90.00
#
_symmetry.space_group_name_H-M   'P 1'
#
loop_
_entity.id
_entity.type
_entity.pdbx_description
1 polymer ?
#
loop_
_entity_poly.entity_id
_entity_poly.type
_entity_poly.pdbx_seq_one_letter_code
_entity_poly.pdbx_strand_id
1 'polypeptide(L)' 'CIALRTAVVKDERMYIQAGAGLVADSQPESEHQECWNKARALLRSAEEAVRFAARRGN' A
#
# COMPACT_ATOMS: atom_id res chain seq x y z
N CYS A 1 -2.56 -12.47 13.92
CA CYS A 1 -2.47 -11.89 12.56
C CYS A 1 -1.04 -11.38 12.33
N ILE A 2 -0.64 -11.10 11.09
CA ILE A 2 0.65 -10.46 10.76
C ILE A 2 0.34 -9.06 10.22
N ALA A 3 1.10 -8.04 10.59
CA ALA A 3 0.92 -6.63 10.19
C ALA A 3 1.36 -6.36 8.73
N LEU A 4 0.85 -7.16 7.78
CA LEU A 4 0.98 -6.94 6.34
C LEU A 4 -0.28 -6.24 5.81
N ARG A 5 -0.20 -5.62 4.62
CA ARG A 5 -1.32 -4.87 4.02
C ARG A 5 -1.93 -3.89 5.03
N THR A 6 -1.08 -3.27 5.84
CA THR A 6 -1.42 -2.32 6.88
C THR A 6 -0.75 -1.00 6.57
N ALA A 7 -1.40 0.11 6.94
CA ALA A 7 -0.82 1.43 6.88
C ALA A 7 -0.82 2.06 8.27
N VAL A 8 0.21 2.84 8.58
CA VAL A 8 0.29 3.63 9.81
C VAL A 8 0.09 5.08 9.44
N VAL A 9 -0.87 5.77 10.07
CA VAL A 9 -1.06 7.21 9.90
C VAL A 9 -0.49 7.91 11.12
N LYS A 10 0.47 8.80 10.90
CA LYS A 10 1.13 9.59 11.95
C LYS A 10 1.56 10.93 11.38
N ASP A 11 1.34 12.01 12.13
CA ASP A 11 1.74 13.37 11.75
C ASP A 11 1.22 13.74 10.35
N GLU A 12 -0.07 13.48 10.12
CA GLU A 12 -0.78 13.71 8.84
C GLU A 12 -0.20 12.95 7.63
N ARG A 13 0.67 11.95 7.86
CA ARG A 13 1.30 11.13 6.82
C ARG A 13 0.90 9.68 6.97
N MET A 14 0.54 9.05 5.86
CA MET A 14 0.27 7.63 5.76
C MET A 14 1.53 6.90 5.29
N TYR A 15 2.03 5.99 6.12
CA TYR A 15 3.20 5.14 5.83
C TYR A 15 2.73 3.74 5.44
N ILE A 16 3.27 3.23 4.35
CA ILE A 16 2.99 1.89 3.82
C ILE A 16 4.32 1.19 3.61
N GLN A 17 4.43 -0.03 4.13
CA GLN A 17 5.56 -0.91 3.85
C GLN A 17 5.09 -2.15 3.09
N ALA A 18 5.82 -2.49 2.04
CA ALA A 18 5.64 -3.72 1.28
C ALA A 18 7.00 -4.34 0.99
N GLY A 19 6.99 -5.66 0.75
CA GLY A 19 8.17 -6.44 0.43
C GLY A 19 7.81 -7.63 -0.45
N ALA A 20 8.84 -8.32 -0.92
CA ALA A 20 8.74 -9.53 -1.71
C ALA A 20 9.62 -10.63 -1.10
N GLY A 21 9.28 -11.89 -1.38
CA GLY A 21 10.07 -13.03 -0.94
C GLY A 21 11.02 -13.43 -2.06
N LEU A 22 12.31 -13.14 -1.89
CA LEU A 22 13.32 -13.44 -2.92
C LEU A 22 13.71 -14.92 -2.90
N VAL A 23 13.82 -15.51 -4.09
CA VAL A 23 14.34 -16.85 -4.34
C VAL A 23 15.49 -16.79 -5.36
N ALA A 24 16.15 -17.92 -5.63
CA ALA A 24 17.38 -17.96 -6.41
C ALA A 24 17.23 -17.46 -7.86
N ASP A 25 16.03 -17.60 -8.43
CA ASP A 25 15.65 -17.23 -9.80
C ASP A 25 14.80 -15.95 -9.87
N SER A 26 14.64 -15.23 -8.75
CA SER A 26 13.90 -13.96 -8.71
C SER A 26 14.51 -12.91 -9.65
N GLN A 27 13.63 -12.16 -10.32
CA GLN A 27 14.02 -11.05 -11.20
C GLN A 27 13.77 -9.72 -10.47
N PRO A 28 14.80 -8.87 -10.26
CA PRO A 28 14.67 -7.64 -9.46
C PRO A 28 13.49 -6.74 -9.87
N GLU A 29 13.24 -6.58 -11.17
CA GLU A 29 12.18 -5.74 -11.71
C GLU A 29 10.79 -6.30 -11.36
N SER A 30 10.62 -7.62 -11.46
CA SER A 30 9.37 -8.31 -11.13
C SER A 30 9.06 -8.22 -9.64
N GLU A 31 10.06 -8.42 -8.78
CA GLU A 31 9.89 -8.36 -7.31
C GLU A 31 9.62 -6.93 -6.82
N HIS A 32 10.26 -5.94 -7.44
CA HIS A 32 9.96 -4.54 -7.19
C HIS A 32 8.52 -4.20 -7.62
N GLN A 33 8.08 -4.68 -8.79
CA GLN A 33 6.70 -4.50 -9.24
C GLN A 33 5.71 -5.20 -8.30
N GLU A 34 6.04 -6.37 -7.75
CA GLU A 34 5.24 -7.04 -6.73
C GLU A 34 5.11 -6.20 -5.46
N CYS A 35 6.21 -5.64 -4.94
CA CYS A 35 6.19 -4.73 -3.80
C CYS A 35 5.25 -3.54 -4.05
N TRP A 36 5.36 -2.91 -5.22
CA TRP A 36 4.48 -1.81 -5.62
C TRP A 36 3.03 -2.24 -5.71
N ASN A 37 2.73 -3.39 -6.31
CA ASN A 37 1.37 -3.92 -6.42
C ASN A 37 0.75 -4.17 -5.03
N LYS A 38 1.54 -4.67 -4.08
CA LYS A 38 1.09 -4.88 -2.69
C LYS A 38 0.77 -3.58 -1.98
N ALA A 39 1.65 -2.57 -2.10
CA ALA A 39 1.47 -1.24 -1.49
C ALA A 39 0.33 -0.45 -2.14
N ARG A 40 0.19 -0.54 -3.48
CA ARG A 40 -0.80 0.19 -4.28
C ARG A 40 -2.23 -0.06 -3.83
N ALA A 41 -2.54 -1.25 -3.32
CA ALA A 41 -3.86 -1.56 -2.77
C ALA A 41 -4.26 -0.57 -1.68
N LEU A 42 -3.37 -0.28 -0.73
CA LEU A 42 -3.62 0.64 0.38
C LEU A 42 -3.70 2.10 -0.08
N LEU A 43 -2.83 2.49 -1.02
CA LEU A 43 -2.89 3.82 -1.63
C LEU A 43 -4.25 4.07 -2.29
N ARG A 44 -4.74 3.11 -3.09
CA ARG A 44 -6.07 3.20 -3.73
C ARG A 44 -7.20 3.24 -2.70
N SER A 45 -7.12 2.44 -1.65
CA SER A 45 -8.11 2.49 -0.57
C SER A 45 -8.14 3.86 0.12
N ALA A 46 -6.98 4.49 0.33
CA ALA A 46 -6.91 5.84 0.88
C ALA A 46 -7.50 6.90 -0.07
N GLU A 47 -7.18 6.83 -1.37
CA GLU A 47 -7.78 7.71 -2.38
C GLU A 47 -9.31 7.62 -2.38
N GLU A 48 -9.87 6.40 -2.37
CA GLU A 48 -11.33 6.20 -2.32
C GLU A 48 -11.94 6.70 -1.01
N ALA A 49 -11.27 6.49 0.13
CA ALA A 49 -11.73 6.99 1.42
C ALA A 49 -11.84 8.53 1.42
N VAL A 50 -10.85 9.23 0.84
CA VAL A 50 -10.88 10.69 0.69
C VAL A 50 -12.03 11.12 -0.22
N ARG A 51 -12.22 10.48 -1.39
CA ARG A 51 -13.34 10.79 -2.29
C ARG A 51 -14.69 10.58 -1.61
N PHE A 52 -14.83 9.51 -0.85
CA PHE A 52 -16.05 9.19 -0.13
C PHE A 52 -16.35 10.22 0.98
N ALA A 53 -15.33 10.63 1.74
CA ALA A 53 -15.47 11.66 2.76
C ALA A 53 -15.88 13.01 2.14
N ALA A 54 -15.28 13.40 1.02
CA ALA A 54 -15.61 14.65 0.33
C ALA A 54 -17.07 14.69 -0.15
N ARG A 55 -17.62 13.55 -0.63
CA ARG A 55 -19.02 13.45 -1.06
C ARG A 55 -20.04 13.61 0.07
N ARG A 56 -19.66 13.35 1.32
CA ARG A 56 -20.54 13.51 2.49
C ARG A 56 -20.54 14.92 3.06
N GLY A 57 -19.58 15.76 2.67
CA GLY A 57 -19.45 17.14 3.14
C GLY A 57 -20.16 18.20 2.28
N ASN A 58 -20.64 17.81 1.09
CA ASN A 58 -21.55 18.61 0.24
C ASN A 58 -22.99 18.15 0.44
#